data_AF-A0AAW3UAI2-F1
#
_entry.id   AF-A0AAW3UAI2-F1
#
_cell.length_a   1.000
_cell.length_b   1.000
_cell.length_c   1.000
_cell.angle_alpha   90.00
_cell.angle_beta   90.00
_cell.angle_gamma   90.00
#
_symmetry.space_group_name_H-M   'P 1'
#
loop_
_entity.id
_entity.type
_entity.pdbx_description
1 polymer ?
#
loop_
_entity_poly.entity_id
_entity_poly.type
_entity_poly.pdbx_seq_one_letter_code
_entity_poly.pdbx_strand_id
1 'polypeptide(L)'
;MGEPTLGYIENVRLIADKSGEGGWSVVGDVVITQGTLLDGLKGFSISFTAPLIDAEDPEFLLYIPYPHYNDREFVEDLASDSSVKIGKWIKKSAEISELAIFGLTISFWLRPVWDDLYKNDLSPRIRKFLSGSWPKLKAKGLTLEHLQVVIHSGREIELRFIPDRGKEEACLSPEQIQGGIRLVAEYLDENNQQEAPVIERIVLRYATDSRCYEIARVEQRVEI
;
A
#
# COMPACT_ATOMS: atom_id res chain seq x y z
N MET A 1 -4.41 2.37 -24.29
CA MET A 1 -3.51 3.46 -24.70
C MET A 1 -3.60 4.53 -23.62
N GLY A 2 -2.50 4.85 -22.94
CA GLY A 2 -2.48 5.91 -21.93
C GLY A 2 -2.65 7.27 -22.59
N GLU A 3 -3.36 8.18 -21.93
CA GLU A 3 -3.41 9.58 -22.37
C GLU A 3 -1.98 10.15 -22.42
N PRO A 4 -1.65 11.00 -23.41
CA PRO A 4 -0.36 11.68 -23.45
C PRO A 4 -0.15 12.45 -22.15
N THR A 5 0.98 12.22 -21.50
CA THR A 5 1.35 12.90 -20.26
C THR A 5 1.46 14.40 -20.51
N LEU A 6 0.67 15.21 -19.78
CA LEU A 6 0.63 16.68 -19.90
C LEU A 6 1.93 17.37 -19.45
N GLY A 7 2.88 16.62 -18.90
CA GLY A 7 4.12 17.11 -18.34
C GLY A 7 4.80 16.05 -17.48
N TYR A 8 5.73 16.49 -16.63
CA TYR A 8 6.41 15.67 -15.64
C TYR A 8 6.73 16.49 -14.38
N ILE A 9 7.08 15.79 -13.29
CA ILE A 9 7.48 16.42 -12.03
C ILE A 9 8.84 15.86 -11.61
N GLU A 10 9.77 16.75 -11.29
CA GLU A 10 11.12 16.43 -10.83
C GLU A 10 11.36 16.98 -9.42
N ASN A 11 12.47 16.56 -8.79
CA ASN A 11 12.93 17.06 -7.48
C ASN A 11 11.88 17.01 -6.37
N VAL A 12 11.00 15.99 -6.42
CA VAL A 12 9.91 15.83 -5.46
C VAL A 12 10.48 15.46 -4.09
N ARG A 13 10.11 16.22 -3.08
CA ARG A 13 10.56 16.08 -1.71
C ARG A 13 9.45 16.42 -0.71
N LEU A 14 9.60 15.89 0.49
CA LEU A 14 8.71 16.19 1.60
C LEU A 14 9.39 17.22 2.53
N ILE A 15 8.67 18.27 2.90
CA ILE A 15 9.15 19.27 3.88
C ILE A 15 8.13 19.45 4.99
N ALA A 16 8.58 19.74 6.21
CA ALA A 16 7.68 20.11 7.30
C ALA A 16 6.94 21.40 6.94
N ASP A 17 5.62 21.44 7.19
CA ASP A 17 4.82 22.63 6.97
C ASP A 17 5.19 23.70 8.01
N LYS A 18 5.42 24.93 7.55
CA LYS A 18 5.85 26.05 8.38
C LYS A 18 4.69 26.69 9.15
N SER A 19 3.45 26.28 8.88
CA SER A 19 2.23 26.78 9.53
C SER A 19 2.13 26.43 11.03
N GLY A 20 2.94 25.51 11.53
CA GLY A 20 3.02 25.17 12.96
C GLY A 20 2.11 24.01 13.42
N GLU A 21 1.27 23.47 12.55
CA GLU A 21 0.31 22.39 12.88
C GLU A 21 0.90 20.96 12.73
N GLY A 22 2.23 20.81 12.66
CA GLY A 22 2.87 19.50 12.49
C GLY A 22 2.59 18.82 11.12
N GLY A 23 2.11 19.61 10.15
CA GLY A 23 1.85 19.20 8.78
C GLY A 23 3.10 18.94 7.97
N TRP A 24 2.93 18.35 6.79
CA TRP A 24 3.97 18.12 5.81
C TRP A 24 3.49 18.57 4.44
N SER A 25 4.38 19.18 3.67
CA SER A 25 4.11 19.64 2.31
C SER A 25 4.93 18.83 1.32
N VAL A 26 4.27 18.39 0.25
CA VAL A 26 4.93 17.80 -0.91
C VAL A 26 5.35 18.93 -1.85
N VAL A 27 6.64 19.03 -2.14
CA VAL A 27 7.22 20.06 -2.99
C VAL A 27 7.94 19.39 -4.14
N GLY A 28 7.70 19.83 -5.37
CA GLY A 28 8.40 19.36 -6.57
C GLY A 28 8.38 20.41 -7.66
N ASP A 29 9.30 20.28 -8.61
CA ASP A 29 9.40 21.16 -9.77
C ASP A 29 8.50 20.57 -10.87
N VAL A 30 7.49 21.32 -11.28
CA VAL A 30 6.47 20.86 -12.23
C VAL A 30 6.75 21.45 -13.60
N VAL A 31 6.96 20.58 -14.60
CA VAL A 31 7.13 20.98 -15.99
C VAL A 31 5.90 20.53 -16.78
N ILE A 32 5.18 21.48 -17.37
CA ILE A 32 4.00 21.23 -18.20
C ILE A 32 4.40 21.42 -19.66
N THR A 33 4.30 20.35 -20.44
CA THR A 33 4.63 20.36 -21.86
C THR A 33 3.41 20.68 -22.72
N GLN A 34 2.20 20.42 -22.22
CA GLN A 34 0.93 20.70 -22.90
C GLN A 34 -0.19 21.05 -21.89
N GLY A 35 -1.06 22.00 -22.25
CA GLY A 35 -2.20 22.39 -21.42
C GLY A 35 -1.87 23.40 -20.32
N THR A 36 -2.73 23.52 -19.31
CA THR A 36 -2.53 24.41 -18.16
C THR A 36 -1.92 23.67 -16.97
N LEU A 37 -1.26 24.41 -16.08
CA LEU A 37 -0.74 23.85 -14.82
C LEU A 37 -1.84 23.17 -13.99
N LEU A 38 -3.03 23.75 -13.94
CA LEU A 38 -4.14 23.21 -13.16
C LEU A 38 -4.61 21.85 -13.72
N ASP A 39 -4.66 21.72 -15.04
CA ASP A 39 -5.09 20.49 -15.71
C ASP A 39 -4.02 19.40 -15.63
N GLY A 40 -2.75 19.76 -15.82
CA GLY A 40 -1.63 18.86 -15.61
C GLY A 40 -1.56 18.35 -14.17
N LEU A 41 -1.75 19.23 -13.18
CA LEU A 41 -1.70 18.87 -11.77
C LEU A 41 -2.81 17.91 -11.33
N LYS A 42 -4.00 17.95 -11.96
CA LYS A 42 -5.09 17.00 -11.69
C LYS A 42 -4.73 15.57 -12.08
N GLY A 43 -3.91 15.39 -13.11
CA GLY A 43 -3.47 14.07 -13.57
C GLY A 43 -2.40 13.41 -12.69
N PHE A 44 -1.70 14.17 -11.84
CA PHE A 44 -0.64 13.64 -10.98
C PHE A 44 -1.14 13.22 -9.61
N SER A 45 -1.12 11.91 -9.33
CA SER A 45 -1.24 11.35 -7.99
C SER A 45 0.14 11.23 -7.34
N ILE A 46 0.42 12.08 -6.34
CA ILE A 46 1.69 12.05 -5.61
C ILE A 46 1.42 11.64 -4.16
N SER A 47 2.18 10.66 -3.67
CA SER A 47 2.10 10.24 -2.26
C SER A 47 3.46 9.90 -1.69
N PHE A 48 3.64 10.16 -0.40
CA PHE A 48 4.82 9.83 0.40
C PHE A 48 4.42 9.13 1.68
N THR A 49 5.34 8.35 2.22
CA THR A 49 5.24 7.81 3.58
C THR A 49 6.29 8.46 4.46
N ALA A 50 5.91 8.80 5.69
CA ALA A 50 6.85 9.30 6.71
C ALA A 50 6.66 8.51 8.01
N PRO A 51 7.71 8.23 8.79
CA PRO A 51 7.55 7.60 10.10
C PRO A 51 6.75 8.52 11.05
N LEU A 52 5.96 7.92 11.96
CA LEU A 52 5.22 8.64 12.99
C LEU A 52 5.49 8.08 14.39
N ILE A 53 5.25 6.79 14.61
CA ILE A 53 5.60 6.07 15.85
C ILE A 53 6.40 4.84 15.47
N ASP A 54 7.53 4.66 16.13
CA ASP A 54 8.36 3.47 15.98
C ASP A 54 7.89 2.36 16.93
N ALA A 55 8.22 1.12 16.57
CA ALA A 55 7.98 -0.05 17.39
C ALA A 55 9.25 -0.91 17.42
N GLU A 56 9.51 -1.56 18.55
CA GLU A 56 10.62 -2.50 18.69
C GLU A 56 10.21 -3.81 18.00
N ASP A 57 10.91 -4.19 16.93
CA ASP A 57 10.63 -5.36 16.07
C ASP A 57 9.18 -5.46 15.55
N PRO A 58 8.71 -4.51 14.72
CA PRO A 58 7.34 -4.50 14.23
C PRO A 58 7.04 -5.68 13.32
N GLU A 59 5.87 -6.29 13.49
CA GLU A 59 5.31 -7.26 12.55
C GLU A 59 4.61 -6.58 11.38
N PHE A 60 4.10 -5.36 11.61
CA PHE A 60 3.32 -4.58 10.66
C PHE A 60 3.82 -3.15 10.51
N LEU A 61 3.67 -2.63 9.30
CA LEU A 61 3.68 -1.21 8.98
C LEU A 61 2.24 -0.77 8.75
N LEU A 62 1.80 0.29 9.43
CA LEU A 62 0.48 0.89 9.24
C LEU A 62 0.65 2.36 8.85
N TYR A 63 0.27 2.72 7.63
CA TYR A 63 0.27 4.08 7.14
C TYR A 63 -1.12 4.68 7.22
N ILE A 64 -1.26 5.70 8.07
CA ILE A 64 -2.52 6.39 8.35
C ILE A 64 -2.59 7.66 7.48
N PRO A 65 -3.72 7.98 6.84
CA PRO A 65 -3.89 9.19 6.04
C PRO A 65 -4.18 10.45 6.87
N TYR A 66 -4.07 11.62 6.26
CA TYR A 66 -4.59 12.87 6.81
C TYR A 66 -6.13 12.85 6.83
N PRO A 67 -6.82 13.40 7.86
CA PRO A 67 -6.26 14.04 9.06
C PRO A 67 -5.93 13.08 10.20
N HIS A 68 -6.24 11.79 10.04
CA HIS A 68 -6.21 10.80 11.13
C HIS A 68 -4.83 10.62 11.77
N TYR A 69 -3.74 10.79 11.03
CA TYR A 69 -2.38 10.73 11.62
C TYR A 69 -2.06 11.90 12.56
N ASN A 70 -2.88 12.97 12.58
CA ASN A 70 -2.78 14.09 13.53
C ASN A 70 -3.69 13.90 14.76
N ASP A 71 -4.58 12.91 14.75
CA ASP A 71 -5.38 12.54 15.93
C ASP A 71 -4.50 11.74 16.89
N ARG A 72 -3.95 12.45 17.89
CA ARG A 72 -2.96 11.88 18.81
C ARG A 72 -3.53 10.75 19.65
N GLU A 73 -4.75 10.89 20.16
CA GLU A 73 -5.41 9.86 20.97
C GLU A 73 -5.63 8.59 20.14
N PHE A 74 -6.08 8.74 18.89
CA PHE A 74 -6.24 7.63 17.97
C PHE A 74 -4.91 6.93 17.64
N VAL A 75 -3.86 7.72 17.37
CA VAL A 75 -2.54 7.19 17.04
C VAL A 75 -1.92 6.47 18.24
N GLU A 76 -2.06 7.01 19.44
CA GLU A 76 -1.59 6.38 20.69
C GLU A 76 -2.37 5.09 21.00
N ASP A 77 -3.69 5.07 20.76
CA ASP A 77 -4.50 3.85 20.86
C ASP A 77 -4.06 2.77 19.86
N LEU A 78 -3.75 3.13 18.61
CA LEU A 78 -3.19 2.17 17.65
C LEU A 78 -1.81 1.66 18.09
N ALA A 79 -0.96 2.56 18.61
CA ALA A 79 0.39 2.24 19.06
C ALA A 79 0.44 1.40 20.35
N SER A 80 -0.71 1.21 21.03
CA SER A 80 -0.78 0.29 22.16
C SER A 80 -0.44 -1.16 21.76
N ASP A 81 -0.60 -1.51 20.48
CA ASP A 81 -0.09 -2.75 19.92
C ASP A 81 1.36 -2.56 19.46
N SER A 82 2.30 -3.07 20.26
CA SER A 82 3.74 -2.98 19.96
C SER A 82 4.16 -3.73 18.70
N SER A 83 3.29 -4.55 18.10
CA SER A 83 3.59 -5.22 16.83
C SER A 83 3.37 -4.34 15.60
N VAL A 84 2.87 -3.11 15.77
CA VAL A 84 2.54 -2.20 14.66
C VAL A 84 3.41 -0.94 14.73
N LYS A 85 4.23 -0.74 13.70
CA LYS A 85 4.91 0.53 13.44
C LYS A 85 3.98 1.44 12.64
N ILE A 86 3.82 2.69 13.09
CA ILE A 86 2.87 3.63 12.49
C ILE A 86 3.61 4.69 11.67
N GLY A 87 3.15 4.89 10.45
CA GLY A 87 3.59 5.95 9.56
C GLY A 87 2.44 6.85 9.11
N LYS A 88 2.81 8.00 8.55
CA LYS A 88 1.93 8.91 7.84
C LYS A 88 1.87 8.50 6.38
N TRP A 89 0.68 8.50 5.80
CA TRP A 89 0.48 8.51 4.36
C TRP A 89 0.10 9.91 3.91
N ILE A 90 1.06 10.58 3.29
CA ILE A 90 0.94 11.98 2.87
C ILE A 90 0.63 11.98 1.38
N LYS A 91 -0.57 12.43 1.02
CA LYS A 91 -1.03 12.51 -0.37
C LYS A 91 -1.23 13.94 -0.81
N LYS A 92 -0.90 14.22 -2.06
CA LYS A 92 -1.34 15.42 -2.76
C LYS A 92 -2.84 15.26 -3.05
N SER A 93 -3.67 15.70 -2.12
CA SER A 93 -5.14 15.64 -2.19
C SER A 93 -5.70 16.79 -1.35
N ALA A 94 -6.70 17.49 -1.87
CA ALA A 94 -7.51 18.41 -1.06
C ALA A 94 -8.63 17.67 -0.29
N GLU A 95 -8.91 16.42 -0.67
CA GLU A 95 -9.91 15.57 -0.05
C GLU A 95 -9.29 14.71 1.06
N ILE A 96 -10.05 14.52 2.13
CA ILE A 96 -9.70 13.59 3.21
C ILE A 96 -9.58 12.19 2.61
N SER A 97 -8.42 11.58 2.74
CA SER A 97 -8.23 10.20 2.33
C SER A 97 -8.75 9.30 3.44
N GLU A 98 -9.77 8.51 3.15
CA GLU A 98 -10.32 7.51 4.09
C GLU A 98 -9.56 6.18 4.02
N LEU A 99 -8.45 6.10 3.28
CA LEU A 99 -7.73 4.84 3.07
C LEU A 99 -6.47 4.78 3.93
N ALA A 100 -6.36 3.74 4.76
CA ALA A 100 -5.14 3.34 5.42
C ALA A 100 -4.49 2.15 4.70
N ILE A 101 -3.17 2.05 4.76
CA ILE A 101 -2.43 0.92 4.19
C ILE A 101 -1.76 0.18 5.34
N PHE A 102 -2.00 -1.12 5.45
CA PHE A 102 -1.20 -1.97 6.33
C PHE A 102 -0.39 -2.96 5.51
N GLY A 103 0.82 -3.24 5.95
CA GLY A 103 1.65 -4.26 5.33
C GLY A 103 2.47 -5.04 6.34
N LEU A 104 2.81 -6.27 5.98
CA LEU A 104 3.71 -7.11 6.76
C LEU A 104 5.16 -6.63 6.56
N THR A 105 5.96 -6.62 7.62
CA THR A 105 7.40 -6.30 7.55
C THR A 105 8.24 -7.45 6.98
N ILE A 106 7.65 -8.65 6.88
CA ILE A 106 8.32 -9.85 6.37
C ILE A 106 8.17 -9.90 4.85
N SER A 107 9.29 -9.84 4.14
CA SER A 107 9.39 -10.26 2.74
C SER A 107 9.71 -11.75 2.64
N PHE A 108 9.13 -12.48 1.68
CA PHE A 108 9.41 -13.90 1.50
C PHE A 108 9.48 -14.33 0.04
N TRP A 109 10.22 -15.41 -0.21
CA TRP A 109 10.39 -15.94 -1.56
C TRP A 109 9.14 -16.67 -2.05
N LEU A 110 8.62 -16.32 -3.22
CA LEU A 110 7.60 -17.10 -3.93
C LEU A 110 8.24 -18.34 -4.58
N ARG A 111 8.60 -19.29 -3.72
CA ARG A 111 9.03 -20.66 -4.09
C ARG A 111 8.08 -21.64 -3.42
N PRO A 112 7.94 -22.90 -3.88
CA PRO A 112 6.90 -23.83 -3.43
C PRO A 112 6.70 -24.00 -1.90
N VAL A 113 7.68 -23.64 -1.08
CA VAL A 113 7.67 -23.74 0.39
C VAL A 113 6.99 -22.52 1.08
N TRP A 114 6.63 -21.47 0.33
CA TRP A 114 6.07 -20.24 0.91
C TRP A 114 4.73 -20.45 1.62
N ASP A 115 3.95 -21.47 1.20
CA ASP A 115 2.64 -21.80 1.77
C ASP A 115 2.73 -22.14 3.27
N ASP A 116 3.79 -22.81 3.71
CA ASP A 116 3.97 -23.17 5.12
C ASP A 116 4.36 -21.96 5.97
N LEU A 117 5.26 -21.10 5.46
CA LEU A 117 5.56 -19.81 6.08
C LEU A 117 4.29 -18.97 6.21
N TYR A 118 3.48 -18.93 5.15
CA TYR A 118 2.24 -18.16 5.17
C TYR A 118 1.28 -18.68 6.22
N LYS A 119 1.05 -20.00 6.29
CA LYS A 119 0.11 -20.59 7.25
C LYS A 119 0.58 -20.47 8.70
N ASN A 120 1.86 -20.69 8.95
CA ASN A 120 2.39 -20.81 10.32
C ASN A 120 2.81 -19.46 10.91
N ASP A 121 3.31 -18.53 10.09
CA ASP A 121 3.84 -17.26 10.58
C ASP A 121 3.01 -16.05 10.15
N LEU A 122 2.62 -15.94 8.87
CA LEU A 122 1.96 -14.72 8.37
C LEU A 122 0.46 -14.69 8.69
N SER A 123 -0.25 -15.80 8.50
CA SER A 123 -1.70 -15.90 8.73
C SER A 123 -2.10 -15.56 10.17
N PRO A 124 -1.41 -16.06 11.22
CA PRO A 124 -1.75 -15.71 12.60
C PRO A 124 -1.57 -14.22 12.88
N ARG A 125 -0.51 -13.61 12.34
CA ARG A 125 -0.26 -12.17 12.48
C ARG A 125 -1.36 -11.36 11.80
N ILE A 126 -1.74 -11.70 10.56
CA ILE A 126 -2.82 -11.02 9.84
C ILE A 126 -4.13 -11.09 10.64
N ARG A 127 -4.47 -12.27 11.19
CA ARG A 127 -5.65 -12.42 12.05
C ARG A 127 -5.59 -11.55 13.30
N LYS A 128 -4.41 -11.48 13.95
CA LYS A 128 -4.19 -10.61 15.10
C LYS A 128 -4.41 -9.13 14.72
N PHE A 129 -3.84 -8.68 13.61
CA PHE A 129 -4.04 -7.30 13.14
C PHE A 129 -5.52 -6.99 12.85
N LEU A 130 -6.21 -7.88 12.14
CA LEU A 130 -7.62 -7.71 11.79
C LEU A 130 -8.57 -7.76 13.00
N SER A 131 -8.19 -8.46 14.06
CA SER A 131 -8.98 -8.50 15.30
C SER A 131 -8.65 -7.36 16.27
N GLY A 132 -7.42 -6.84 16.25
CA GLY A 132 -6.95 -5.77 17.14
C GLY A 132 -7.05 -4.37 16.56
N SER A 133 -6.32 -4.11 15.47
CA SER A 133 -6.13 -2.76 14.92
C SER A 133 -7.22 -2.34 13.93
N TRP A 134 -7.75 -3.28 13.15
CA TRP A 134 -8.80 -2.99 12.16
C TRP A 134 -10.09 -2.38 12.78
N PRO A 135 -10.63 -2.88 13.90
CA PRO A 135 -11.80 -2.27 14.53
C PRO A 135 -11.59 -0.79 14.90
N LYS A 136 -10.38 -0.43 15.33
CA LYS A 136 -10.00 0.96 15.66
C LYS A 136 -10.00 1.85 14.41
N LEU A 137 -9.42 1.36 13.31
CA LEU A 137 -9.39 2.05 12.01
C LEU A 137 -10.83 2.25 11.48
N LYS A 138 -11.62 1.18 11.47
CA LYS A 138 -13.02 1.19 11.01
C LYS A 138 -13.88 2.17 11.81
N ALA A 139 -13.68 2.27 13.13
CA ALA A 139 -14.40 3.22 13.98
C ALA A 139 -14.14 4.69 13.60
N LYS A 140 -13.00 4.99 12.96
CA LYS A 140 -12.68 6.31 12.40
C LYS A 140 -13.14 6.50 10.96
N GLY A 141 -13.90 5.55 10.39
CA GLY A 141 -14.37 5.60 9.00
C GLY A 141 -13.30 5.23 7.99
N LEU A 142 -12.18 4.65 8.42
CA LEU A 142 -11.10 4.26 7.49
C LEU A 142 -11.42 2.92 6.82
N THR A 143 -11.09 2.87 5.53
CA THR A 143 -10.93 1.66 4.72
C THR A 143 -9.48 1.18 4.79
N LEU A 144 -9.24 -0.05 4.37
CA LEU A 144 -7.95 -0.71 4.54
C LEU A 144 -7.50 -1.39 3.24
N GLU A 145 -6.24 -1.17 2.85
CA GLU A 145 -5.55 -1.95 1.81
C GLU A 145 -4.40 -2.74 2.43
N HIS A 146 -4.12 -3.93 1.90
CA HIS A 146 -2.98 -4.75 2.32
C HIS A 146 -1.81 -4.65 1.33
N LEU A 147 -0.62 -4.44 1.87
CA LEU A 147 0.66 -4.53 1.16
C LEU A 147 1.43 -5.76 1.65
N GLN A 148 1.93 -6.56 0.72
CA GLN A 148 2.87 -7.63 1.00
C GLN A 148 4.03 -7.55 0.02
N VAL A 149 5.27 -7.57 0.51
CA VAL A 149 6.44 -7.69 -0.38
C VAL A 149 6.80 -9.16 -0.52
N VAL A 150 7.03 -9.59 -1.75
CA VAL A 150 7.49 -10.94 -2.07
C VAL A 150 8.77 -10.89 -2.89
N ILE A 151 9.56 -11.95 -2.83
CA ILE A 151 10.80 -12.10 -3.59
C ILE A 151 10.58 -13.14 -4.68
N HIS A 152 10.69 -12.73 -5.94
CA HIS A 152 10.60 -13.62 -7.09
C HIS A 152 11.80 -13.39 -8.01
N SER A 153 12.48 -14.47 -8.41
CA SER A 153 13.71 -14.40 -9.21
C SER A 153 14.77 -13.41 -8.69
N GLY A 154 14.89 -13.28 -7.36
CA GLY A 154 15.86 -12.40 -6.70
C GLY A 154 15.48 -10.92 -6.66
N ARG A 155 14.23 -10.58 -7.03
CA ARG A 155 13.71 -9.21 -7.03
C ARG A 155 12.53 -9.10 -6.08
N GLU A 156 12.44 -7.96 -5.40
CA GLU A 156 11.28 -7.61 -4.58
C GLU A 156 10.14 -7.12 -5.47
N ILE A 157 8.94 -7.62 -5.21
CA ILE A 157 7.71 -7.25 -5.88
C ILE A 157 6.68 -6.90 -4.80
N GLU A 158 6.08 -5.72 -4.89
CA GLU A 158 4.97 -5.34 -4.02
C GLU A 158 3.67 -5.96 -4.51
N LEU A 159 2.97 -6.68 -3.65
CA LEU A 159 1.61 -7.15 -3.86
C LEU A 159 0.66 -6.21 -3.14
N ARG A 160 -0.23 -5.56 -3.89
CA ARG A 160 -1.21 -4.63 -3.35
C ARG A 160 -2.60 -5.23 -3.44
N PHE A 161 -3.19 -5.58 -2.30
CA PHE A 161 -4.55 -6.13 -2.23
C PHE A 161 -5.54 -5.01 -1.93
N ILE A 162 -6.44 -4.78 -2.88
CA ILE A 162 -7.53 -3.80 -2.79
C ILE A 162 -8.83 -4.56 -2.51
N PRO A 163 -9.35 -4.53 -1.27
CA PRO A 163 -10.60 -5.19 -0.94
C PRO A 163 -11.81 -4.45 -1.51
N ASP A 164 -12.96 -5.11 -1.49
CA ASP A 164 -14.25 -4.42 -1.69
C ASP A 164 -14.54 -3.57 -0.43
N ARG A 165 -14.87 -2.29 -0.63
CA ARG A 165 -14.99 -1.33 0.47
C ARG A 165 -16.13 -1.73 1.41
N GLY A 166 -15.87 -1.67 2.71
CA GLY A 166 -16.80 -2.11 3.75
C GLY A 166 -16.85 -3.63 3.98
N LYS A 167 -16.08 -4.42 3.20
CA LYS A 167 -15.94 -5.88 3.34
C LYS A 167 -14.51 -6.29 3.67
N GLU A 168 -13.69 -5.37 4.17
CA GLU A 168 -12.27 -5.57 4.42
C GLU A 168 -11.99 -6.80 5.28
N GLU A 169 -12.79 -7.06 6.31
CA GLU A 169 -12.62 -8.23 7.19
C GLU A 169 -12.74 -9.57 6.43
N ALA A 170 -13.64 -9.65 5.45
CA ALA A 170 -13.80 -10.83 4.62
C ALA A 170 -12.76 -10.89 3.49
N CYS A 171 -12.49 -9.76 2.83
CA CYS A 171 -11.57 -9.69 1.70
C CYS A 171 -10.09 -9.86 2.14
N LEU A 172 -9.73 -9.38 3.31
CA LEU A 172 -8.37 -9.44 3.84
C LEU A 172 -8.15 -10.65 4.76
N SER A 173 -9.08 -11.61 4.76
CA SER A 173 -8.87 -12.86 5.50
C SER A 173 -7.62 -13.57 4.98
N PRO A 174 -6.90 -14.32 5.82
CA PRO A 174 -5.68 -15.02 5.38
C PRO A 174 -5.92 -15.94 4.19
N GLU A 175 -7.10 -16.55 4.10
CA GLU A 175 -7.46 -17.45 3.02
C GLU A 175 -7.55 -16.70 1.68
N GLN A 176 -8.11 -15.48 1.69
CA GLN A 176 -8.23 -14.64 0.52
C GLN A 176 -6.88 -14.05 0.08
N ILE A 177 -6.09 -13.58 1.04
CA ILE A 177 -4.73 -13.09 0.77
C ILE A 177 -3.86 -14.24 0.22
N GLN A 178 -3.89 -15.43 0.83
CA GLN A 178 -3.19 -16.61 0.32
C GLN A 178 -3.60 -16.95 -1.12
N GLY A 179 -4.91 -16.94 -1.40
CA GLY A 179 -5.43 -17.16 -2.75
C GLY A 179 -4.87 -16.17 -3.77
N GLY A 180 -4.81 -14.88 -3.42
CA GLY A 180 -4.20 -13.87 -4.28
C GLY A 180 -2.68 -14.01 -4.44
N ILE A 181 -1.96 -14.43 -3.38
CA ILE A 181 -0.51 -14.74 -3.49
C ILE A 181 -0.29 -15.92 -4.45
N ARG A 182 -1.12 -16.97 -4.39
CA ARG A 182 -1.05 -18.11 -5.34
C ARG A 182 -1.29 -17.67 -6.77
N LEU A 183 -2.33 -16.87 -7.01
CA LEU A 183 -2.61 -16.29 -8.33
C LEU A 183 -1.41 -15.51 -8.87
N VAL A 184 -0.74 -14.73 -8.02
CA VAL A 184 0.47 -14.00 -8.41
C VAL A 184 1.63 -14.93 -8.71
N ALA A 185 1.85 -15.97 -7.91
CA ALA A 185 2.91 -16.94 -8.16
C ALA A 185 2.72 -17.63 -9.52
N GLU A 186 1.50 -18.10 -9.81
CA GLU A 186 1.14 -18.69 -11.11
C GLU A 186 1.38 -17.70 -12.26
N TYR A 187 0.91 -16.46 -12.11
CA TYR A 187 1.13 -15.41 -13.11
C TYR A 187 2.62 -15.15 -13.36
N LEU A 188 3.42 -15.04 -12.30
CA LEU A 188 4.85 -14.77 -12.41
C LEU A 188 5.61 -15.93 -13.05
N ASP A 189 5.25 -17.17 -12.73
CA ASP A 189 5.84 -18.37 -13.33
C ASP A 189 5.52 -18.47 -14.83
N GLU A 190 4.27 -18.19 -15.23
CA GLU A 190 3.84 -18.20 -16.64
C GLU A 190 4.48 -17.07 -17.47
N ASN A 191 4.76 -15.93 -16.84
CA ASN A 191 5.28 -14.73 -17.51
C ASN A 191 6.78 -14.49 -17.26
N ASN A 192 7.51 -15.50 -16.78
CA ASN A 192 8.94 -15.41 -16.50
C ASN A 192 9.78 -15.44 -17.79
N GLN A 193 9.77 -14.34 -18.54
CA GLN A 193 10.60 -14.15 -19.73
C GLN A 193 11.86 -13.35 -19.39
N GLN A 194 13.02 -13.80 -19.90
CA GLN A 194 14.32 -13.16 -19.62
C GLN A 194 14.41 -11.69 -20.10
N GLU A 195 13.60 -11.31 -21.09
CA GLU A 195 13.55 -9.95 -21.66
C GLU A 195 12.36 -9.12 -21.16
N ALA A 196 11.57 -9.62 -20.20
CA ALA A 196 10.43 -8.88 -19.69
C ALA A 196 10.87 -7.68 -18.84
N PRO A 197 10.18 -6.53 -18.94
CA PRO A 197 10.40 -5.38 -18.08
C PRO A 197 10.22 -5.75 -16.60
N VAL A 198 11.00 -5.10 -15.73
CA VAL A 198 11.05 -5.41 -14.31
C VAL A 198 9.71 -5.08 -13.65
N ILE A 199 9.00 -6.09 -13.16
CA ILE A 199 7.78 -5.90 -12.38
C ILE A 199 8.14 -5.36 -10.99
N GLU A 200 7.59 -4.22 -10.62
CA GLU A 200 7.77 -3.61 -9.29
C GLU A 200 6.56 -3.86 -8.39
N ARG A 201 5.35 -3.84 -8.94
CA ARG A 201 4.12 -4.02 -8.19
C ARG A 201 3.07 -4.78 -8.99
N ILE A 202 2.34 -5.66 -8.31
CA ILE A 202 1.12 -6.29 -8.83
C ILE A 202 -0.05 -5.86 -7.94
N VAL A 203 -1.05 -5.24 -8.55
CA VAL A 203 -2.26 -4.79 -7.88
C VAL A 203 -3.35 -5.83 -8.09
N LEU A 204 -3.84 -6.37 -6.98
CA LEU A 204 -4.94 -7.31 -6.91
C LEU A 204 -6.21 -6.59 -6.46
N ARG A 205 -7.32 -6.78 -7.16
CA ARG A 205 -8.63 -6.26 -6.75
C ARG A 205 -9.54 -7.42 -6.39
N TYR A 206 -10.23 -7.29 -5.26
CA TYR A 206 -11.23 -8.28 -4.88
C TYR A 206 -12.45 -8.19 -5.80
N ALA A 207 -12.81 -9.31 -6.43
CA ALA A 207 -13.99 -9.43 -7.25
C ALA A 207 -15.12 -10.06 -6.41
N THR A 208 -16.11 -9.24 -6.06
CA THR A 208 -17.20 -9.62 -5.14
C THR A 208 -18.05 -10.78 -5.68
N ASP A 209 -18.22 -10.87 -7.00
CA ASP A 209 -19.04 -11.90 -7.64
C ASP A 209 -18.37 -13.29 -7.57
N SER A 210 -17.05 -13.34 -7.82
CA SER A 210 -16.24 -14.56 -7.77
C SER A 210 -15.68 -14.86 -6.37
N ARG A 211 -15.77 -13.89 -5.45
CA ARG A 211 -15.27 -13.97 -4.07
C ARG A 211 -13.78 -14.32 -3.98
N CYS A 212 -13.00 -13.81 -4.92
CA CYS A 212 -11.55 -13.99 -4.97
C CYS A 212 -10.86 -12.71 -5.44
N TYR A 213 -9.54 -12.67 -5.31
CA TYR A 213 -8.72 -11.63 -5.90
C TYR A 213 -8.44 -11.91 -7.38
N GLU A 214 -8.37 -10.85 -8.17
CA GLU A 214 -7.97 -10.87 -9.57
C GLU A 214 -6.83 -9.87 -9.78
N ILE A 215 -5.89 -10.17 -10.69
CA ILE A 215 -4.84 -9.23 -11.08
C ILE A 215 -5.48 -8.10 -11.87
N ALA A 216 -5.52 -6.90 -11.29
CA ALA A 216 -6.11 -5.71 -11.91
C ALA A 216 -5.08 -4.91 -12.71
N ARG A 217 -3.83 -4.86 -12.23
CA ARG A 217 -2.75 -4.10 -12.86
C ARG A 217 -1.39 -4.68 -12.50
N VAL A 218 -0.46 -4.63 -13.45
CA VAL A 218 0.96 -4.92 -13.25
C VAL A 218 1.74 -3.65 -13.56
N GLU A 219 2.53 -3.18 -12.62
CA GLU A 219 3.36 -1.98 -12.74
C GLU A 219 4.82 -2.40 -12.93
N GLN A 220 5.43 -1.80 -13.94
CA GLN A 220 6.77 -2.15 -14.40
C GLN A 220 7.66 -0.93 -14.37
N ARG A 221 8.92 -1.12 -14.00
CA ARG A 221 9.94 -0.10 -14.16
C ARG A 221 10.32 -0.01 -15.63
N VAL A 222 10.20 1.19 -16.19
CA VAL A 222 10.84 1.51 -17.47
C VAL A 222 12.24 2.01 -17.13
N GLU A 223 13.26 1.22 -17.46
CA GLU A 223 14.64 1.74 -17.47
C GLU A 223 14.73 2.74 -18.65
N ILE A 224 14.98 4.00 -18.33
CA ILE A 224 15.24 5.09 -19.29
C ILE A 224 16.75 5.24 -19.45
#